data_AF-A0AAU9IW62-F1
#
_entry.id   AF-A0AAU9IW62-F1
#
_cell.length_a   1.000
_cell.length_b   1.000
_cell.length_c   1.000
_cell.angle_alpha   90.00
_cell.angle_beta   90.00
_cell.angle_gamma   90.00
#
_symmetry.space_group_name_H-M   'P 1'
#
loop_
_entity.id
_entity.type
_entity.pdbx_description
1 polymer ?
#
loop_
_entity_poly.entity_id
_entity_poly.type
_entity_poly.pdbx_seq_one_letter_code
_entity_poly.pdbx_strand_id
1 'polypeptide(L)'
;MRQFVFALFLFHILSQKLEESSPSFAYSFLSKEKPEKIKVGPENVESVSTSSGALAVGVEQTDSSLSSFASQINSSLQILGMKIDSSISSTAYALESLILSDIQEKQDELSEINMQIHALLRKSNNLATDCSGFRTCKACAYNPLCVWCLTEQICVGGDGDGPFNGECAYYDYNGCSGTGCKQYDTCETCLGDLQCGWCMNGGYCLEGNELDTGSCDISFFFHTNFPGKDTCPAMKKKKLPKYENFDIYINGNPTSSIDKETENIEREIIELRNRARVIVEEIEELNRAKAQVIQEMEEGKEIEMPDIIIPFFNKGLWRKVETFAREENESNEEEVNSNTEDLKKYIEKKQKEAIENSERKILETHVVAAPSVVGINAEAEKTGRRNQNRGEQEIYQ
;
A
#
# COMPACT_ATOMS: atom_id res chain seq x y z
N MET A 1 24.56 26.80 3.97
CA MET A 1 25.16 26.21 2.74
C MET A 1 24.92 24.71 2.61
N ARG A 2 25.17 23.86 3.63
CA ARG A 2 24.94 22.40 3.52
C ARG A 2 23.48 21.99 3.28
N GLN A 3 22.50 22.62 3.93
CA GLN A 3 21.07 22.35 3.69
C GLN A 3 20.61 22.77 2.28
N PHE A 4 21.19 23.86 1.74
CA PHE A 4 20.87 24.33 0.39
C PHE A 4 21.37 23.38 -0.71
N VAL A 5 22.52 22.73 -0.48
CA VAL A 5 23.06 21.72 -1.40
C VAL A 5 22.22 20.44 -1.38
N PHE A 6 21.68 20.07 -0.22
CA PHE A 6 20.82 18.89 -0.08
C PHE A 6 19.44 19.09 -0.74
N ALA A 7 18.84 20.28 -0.56
CA ALA A 7 17.59 20.65 -1.23
C ALA A 7 17.72 20.69 -2.76
N LEU A 8 18.84 21.21 -3.29
CA LEU A 8 19.10 21.21 -4.74
C LEU A 8 19.33 19.80 -5.30
N PHE A 9 19.89 18.89 -4.52
CA PHE A 9 20.09 17.50 -4.93
C PHE A 9 18.77 16.73 -4.99
N LEU A 10 17.88 16.93 -4.01
CA LEU A 10 16.51 16.38 -4.01
C LEU A 10 15.67 16.94 -5.17
N PHE A 11 15.74 18.24 -5.43
CA PHE A 11 15.00 18.88 -6.53
C PHE A 11 15.45 18.37 -7.90
N HIS A 12 16.74 18.06 -8.09
CA HIS A 12 17.27 17.54 -9.34
C HIS A 12 16.85 16.09 -9.62
N ILE A 13 16.76 15.25 -8.57
CA ILE A 13 16.28 13.86 -8.69
C ILE A 13 14.78 13.83 -8.98
N LEU A 14 14.00 14.74 -8.39
CA LEU A 14 12.55 14.82 -8.59
C LEU A 14 12.17 15.38 -9.99
N SER A 15 12.94 16.34 -10.50
CA SER A 15 12.65 16.95 -11.81
C SER A 15 12.89 16.03 -13.01
N GLN A 16 13.64 14.93 -12.87
CA GLN A 16 13.82 13.94 -13.94
C GLN A 16 12.67 12.95 -14.07
N LYS A 17 11.73 12.92 -13.11
CA LYS A 17 10.72 11.84 -13.00
C LYS A 17 9.32 12.23 -13.46
N LEU A 18 9.09 13.50 -13.82
CA LEU A 18 7.77 14.07 -14.13
C LEU A 18 7.41 14.16 -15.63
N GLU A 19 8.27 13.71 -16.55
CA GLU A 19 8.03 13.85 -18.00
C GLU A 19 7.36 12.65 -18.69
N GLU A 20 7.00 11.58 -17.98
CA GLU A 20 6.35 10.41 -18.57
C GLU A 20 5.00 10.10 -17.90
N SER A 21 3.94 10.82 -18.28
CA SER A 21 2.56 10.38 -17.98
C SER A 21 1.71 10.41 -19.25
N SER A 22 1.33 9.22 -19.73
CA SER A 22 0.37 8.96 -20.81
C SER A 22 -0.81 8.11 -20.26
N PRO A 23 -1.98 8.11 -20.92
CA PRO A 23 -3.25 7.83 -20.27
C PRO A 23 -3.60 6.34 -20.15
N SER A 24 -4.37 6.04 -19.09
CA SER A 24 -4.88 4.73 -18.70
C SER A 24 -5.82 4.09 -19.73
N PHE A 25 -5.59 2.83 -20.08
CA PHE A 25 -6.56 1.95 -20.74
C PHE A 25 -6.99 0.84 -19.78
N ALA A 26 -8.27 0.82 -19.43
CA ALA A 26 -8.87 -0.26 -18.65
C ALA A 26 -9.17 -1.47 -19.53
N TYR A 27 -8.69 -2.66 -19.14
CA TYR A 27 -9.18 -3.94 -19.65
C TYR A 27 -9.51 -4.88 -18.49
N SER A 28 -10.77 -5.26 -18.41
CA SER A 28 -11.30 -6.32 -17.57
C SER A 28 -10.99 -7.69 -18.19
N PHE A 29 -10.16 -8.50 -17.51
CA PHE A 29 -9.89 -9.89 -17.91
C PHE A 29 -10.83 -10.87 -17.19
N LEU A 30 -11.78 -11.41 -17.95
CA LEU A 30 -12.51 -12.64 -17.62
C LEU A 30 -11.71 -13.82 -18.18
N SER A 31 -11.19 -14.69 -17.32
CA SER A 31 -10.68 -16.01 -17.74
C SER A 31 -10.82 -17.02 -16.61
N LYS A 32 -11.83 -17.89 -16.75
CA LYS A 32 -11.93 -19.17 -16.05
C LYS A 32 -12.45 -20.20 -17.04
N GLU A 33 -11.52 -20.78 -17.81
CA GLU A 33 -11.73 -22.11 -18.37
C GLU A 33 -10.53 -22.98 -17.96
N LYS A 34 -10.86 -24.08 -17.30
CA LYS A 34 -9.93 -25.04 -16.72
C LYS A 34 -9.73 -26.14 -17.76
N PRO A 35 -8.53 -26.35 -18.32
CA PRO A 35 -8.35 -27.40 -19.30
C PRO A 35 -8.44 -28.77 -18.61
N GLU A 36 -9.30 -29.64 -19.13
CA GLU A 36 -9.37 -31.05 -18.78
C GLU A 36 -8.07 -31.75 -19.20
N LYS A 37 -7.48 -32.50 -18.25
CA LYS A 37 -6.27 -33.30 -18.49
C LYS A 37 -6.64 -34.58 -19.23
N ILE A 38 -6.34 -34.63 -20.52
CA ILE A 38 -6.30 -35.87 -21.28
C ILE A 38 -5.03 -36.64 -20.89
N LYS A 39 -5.17 -37.79 -20.24
CA LYS A 39 -4.07 -38.74 -19.99
C LYS A 39 -3.85 -39.56 -21.26
N VAL A 40 -2.84 -39.19 -22.05
CA VAL A 40 -2.31 -40.05 -23.11
C VAL A 40 -1.24 -40.96 -22.50
N GLY A 41 -1.44 -42.27 -22.62
CA GLY A 41 -0.49 -43.27 -22.13
C GLY A 41 0.76 -43.34 -23.03
N PRO A 42 1.92 -43.74 -22.49
CA PRO A 42 3.17 -43.79 -23.24
C PRO A 42 3.21 -45.05 -24.12
N GLU A 43 2.68 -44.97 -25.33
CA GLU A 43 3.04 -45.91 -26.40
C GLU A 43 4.28 -45.40 -27.13
N ASN A 44 5.35 -46.21 -27.11
CA ASN A 44 6.56 -46.00 -27.90
C ASN A 44 6.25 -46.22 -29.38
N VAL A 45 5.63 -45.22 -30.02
CA VAL A 45 5.59 -45.13 -31.47
C VAL A 45 6.87 -44.42 -31.89
N GLU A 46 7.76 -45.12 -32.62
CA GLU A 46 8.82 -44.49 -33.39
C GLU A 46 8.16 -43.63 -34.48
N SER A 47 7.73 -42.42 -34.11
CA SER A 47 7.18 -41.46 -35.05
C SER A 47 8.32 -41.03 -35.96
N VAL A 48 8.23 -41.39 -37.24
CA VAL A 48 9.03 -40.75 -38.30
C VAL A 48 8.72 -39.26 -38.21
N SER A 49 9.63 -38.48 -37.64
CA SER A 49 9.44 -37.05 -37.44
C SER A 49 9.48 -36.39 -38.81
N THR A 50 8.32 -36.05 -39.35
CA THR A 50 8.21 -35.14 -40.48
C THR A 50 8.80 -33.78 -40.09
N SER A 51 9.28 -33.02 -41.07
CA SER A 51 9.86 -31.70 -40.82
C SER A 51 8.89 -30.77 -40.08
N SER A 52 7.59 -30.84 -40.40
CA SER A 52 6.53 -30.12 -39.67
C SER A 52 6.36 -30.55 -38.22
N GLY A 53 6.49 -31.85 -37.91
CA GLY A 53 6.42 -32.34 -36.53
C GLY A 53 7.56 -31.77 -35.69
N ALA A 54 8.78 -31.76 -36.22
CA ALA A 54 9.93 -31.16 -35.54
C ALA A 54 9.75 -29.64 -35.36
N LEU A 55 9.18 -28.93 -36.35
CA LEU A 55 8.90 -27.50 -36.25
C LEU A 55 7.83 -27.19 -35.19
N ALA A 56 6.73 -27.95 -35.15
CA ALA A 56 5.67 -27.78 -34.17
C ALA A 56 6.20 -27.96 -32.74
N VAL A 57 6.99 -29.01 -32.50
CA VAL A 57 7.66 -29.24 -31.21
C VAL A 57 8.60 -28.08 -30.85
N GLY A 58 9.36 -27.56 -31.82
CA GLY A 58 10.23 -26.40 -31.61
C GLY A 58 9.45 -25.13 -31.23
N VAL A 59 8.29 -24.91 -31.84
CA VAL A 59 7.41 -23.76 -31.53
C VAL A 59 6.79 -23.89 -30.13
N GLU A 60 6.32 -25.07 -29.73
CA GLU A 60 5.83 -25.34 -28.38
C GLU A 60 6.92 -25.18 -27.30
N GLN A 61 8.13 -25.67 -27.58
CA GLN A 61 9.28 -25.48 -26.69
C GLN A 61 9.66 -24.00 -26.55
N THR A 62 9.58 -23.23 -27.64
CA THR A 62 9.84 -21.80 -27.63
C THR A 62 8.76 -21.03 -26.87
N ASP A 63 7.48 -21.38 -27.07
CA ASP A 63 6.35 -20.74 -26.39
C ASP A 63 6.37 -20.99 -24.88
N SER A 64 6.64 -22.23 -24.46
CA SER A 64 6.81 -22.58 -23.04
C SER A 64 8.02 -21.88 -22.41
N SER A 65 9.14 -21.79 -23.13
CA SER A 65 10.32 -21.03 -22.67
C SER A 65 10.03 -19.55 -22.53
N LEU A 66 9.30 -18.96 -23.48
CA LEU A 66 8.91 -17.55 -23.46
C LEU A 66 7.91 -17.25 -22.33
N SER A 67 6.96 -18.15 -22.09
CA SER A 67 6.01 -18.04 -20.97
C SER A 67 6.72 -18.10 -19.62
N SER A 68 7.67 -19.04 -19.46
CA SER A 68 8.51 -19.12 -18.27
C SER A 68 9.34 -17.86 -18.06
N PHE A 69 9.94 -17.34 -19.13
CA PHE A 69 10.73 -16.10 -19.09
C PHE A 69 9.87 -14.89 -18.72
N ALA A 70 8.67 -14.74 -19.31
CA ALA A 70 7.72 -13.68 -18.97
C ALA A 70 7.29 -13.76 -17.51
N SER A 71 7.02 -14.97 -16.99
CA SER A 71 6.73 -15.18 -15.57
C SER A 71 7.91 -14.79 -14.68
N GLN A 72 9.15 -15.09 -15.08
CA GLN A 72 10.35 -14.73 -14.33
C GLN A 72 10.59 -13.22 -14.30
N ILE A 73 10.35 -12.52 -15.43
CA ILE A 73 10.38 -11.05 -15.48
C ILE A 73 9.35 -10.47 -14.52
N ASN A 74 8.10 -10.94 -14.60
CA ASN A 74 7.02 -10.41 -13.75
C ASN A 74 7.35 -10.59 -12.26
N SER A 75 7.85 -11.77 -11.86
CA SER A 75 8.29 -12.02 -10.49
C SER A 75 9.47 -11.12 -10.08
N SER A 76 10.44 -10.91 -10.97
CA SER A 76 11.58 -10.04 -10.70
C SER A 76 11.18 -8.57 -10.52
N LEU A 77 10.22 -8.09 -11.31
CA LEU A 77 9.66 -6.74 -11.20
C LEU A 77 8.88 -6.55 -9.90
N GLN A 78 8.08 -7.54 -9.48
CA GLN A 78 7.41 -7.50 -8.18
C GLN A 78 8.40 -7.44 -7.02
N ILE A 79 9.48 -8.24 -7.07
CA ILE A 79 10.55 -8.20 -6.05
C ILE A 79 11.24 -6.82 -6.04
N LEU A 80 11.46 -6.24 -7.23
CA LEU A 80 12.05 -4.91 -7.34
C LEU A 80 11.13 -3.84 -6.74
N GLY A 81 9.82 -3.89 -7.02
CA GLY A 81 8.81 -3.01 -6.42
C GLY A 81 8.83 -3.07 -4.89
N MET A 82 8.73 -4.27 -4.32
CA MET A 82 8.81 -4.44 -2.86
C MET A 82 10.11 -3.89 -2.25
N LYS A 83 11.25 -4.03 -2.95
CA LYS A 83 12.53 -3.46 -2.49
C LYS A 83 12.54 -1.94 -2.56
N ILE A 84 11.97 -1.36 -3.61
CA ILE A 84 11.83 0.10 -3.74
C ILE A 84 10.94 0.64 -2.62
N ASP A 85 9.78 0.05 -2.39
CA ASP A 85 8.85 0.46 -1.34
C ASP A 85 9.48 0.35 0.05
N SER A 86 10.16 -0.77 0.32
CA SER A 86 10.91 -0.96 1.57
C SER A 86 12.04 0.07 1.72
N SER A 87 12.73 0.42 0.65
CA SER A 87 13.81 1.42 0.67
C SER A 87 13.28 2.83 0.90
N ILE A 88 12.17 3.21 0.25
CA ILE A 88 11.52 4.52 0.42
C ILE A 88 11.01 4.64 1.86
N SER A 89 10.29 3.63 2.35
CA SER A 89 9.77 3.63 3.72
C SER A 89 10.88 3.70 4.76
N SER A 90 11.96 2.93 4.60
CA SER A 90 13.10 2.98 5.51
C SER A 90 13.80 4.34 5.51
N THR A 91 13.91 4.99 4.35
CA THR A 91 14.54 6.32 4.23
C THR A 91 13.67 7.40 4.87
N ALA A 92 12.35 7.33 4.64
CA ALA A 92 11.38 8.25 5.24
C ALA A 92 11.38 8.16 6.77
N TYR A 93 11.37 6.96 7.35
CA TYR A 93 11.45 6.78 8.81
C TYR A 93 12.76 7.29 9.40
N ALA A 94 13.89 7.09 8.69
CA ALA A 94 15.17 7.63 9.13
C ALA A 94 15.15 9.17 9.14
N LEU A 95 14.60 9.80 8.11
CA LEU A 95 14.47 11.25 8.02
C LEU A 95 13.50 11.81 9.07
N GLU A 96 12.35 11.16 9.27
CA GLU A 96 11.41 11.52 10.34
C GLU A 96 12.09 11.45 11.72
N SER A 97 12.86 10.40 11.98
CA SER A 97 13.58 10.22 13.25
C SER A 97 14.62 11.32 13.48
N LEU A 98 15.32 11.76 12.43
CA LEU A 98 16.26 12.88 12.51
C LEU A 98 15.53 14.19 12.84
N ILE A 99 14.43 14.49 12.15
CA ILE A 99 13.64 15.70 12.42
C ILE A 99 13.07 15.69 13.84
N LEU A 100 12.58 14.54 14.31
CA LEU A 100 12.10 14.39 15.69
C LEU A 100 13.21 14.61 16.73
N SER A 101 14.43 14.13 16.46
CA SER A 101 15.58 14.37 17.32
C SER A 101 15.91 15.87 17.39
N ASP A 102 15.91 16.57 16.27
CA ASP A 102 16.17 18.02 16.23
C ASP A 102 15.07 18.82 16.95
N ILE A 103 13.80 18.42 16.79
CA ILE A 103 12.68 19.02 17.55
C ILE A 103 12.89 18.83 19.05
N GLN A 104 13.29 17.64 19.49
CA GLN A 104 13.54 17.37 20.91
C GLN A 104 14.71 18.20 21.45
N GLU A 105 15.82 18.27 20.72
CA GLU A 105 16.97 19.11 21.10
C GLU A 105 16.55 20.58 21.28
N LYS A 106 15.70 21.08 20.37
CA LYS A 106 15.17 22.45 20.44
C LYS A 106 14.19 22.65 21.59
N GLN A 107 13.38 21.65 21.92
CA GLN A 107 12.51 21.69 23.10
C GLN A 107 13.33 21.71 24.39
N ASP A 108 14.43 20.96 24.46
CA ASP A 108 15.34 20.97 25.59
C ASP A 108 16.05 22.32 25.72
N GLU A 109 16.52 22.90 24.60
CA GLU A 109 17.10 24.26 24.56
C GLU A 109 16.09 25.32 25.05
N LEU A 110 14.83 25.21 24.63
CA LEU A 110 13.76 26.10 25.06
C LEU A 110 13.48 25.97 26.58
N SER A 111 13.47 24.74 27.09
CA SER A 111 13.31 24.46 28.52
C SER A 111 14.44 25.07 29.36
N GLU A 112 15.68 24.92 28.91
CA GLU A 112 16.86 25.53 29.54
C GLU A 112 16.78 27.05 29.57
N ILE A 113 16.38 27.69 28.47
CA ILE A 113 16.19 29.14 28.42
C ILE A 113 15.10 29.59 29.39
N ASN A 114 13.99 28.84 29.49
CA ASN A 114 12.94 29.15 30.45
C ASN A 114 13.45 29.05 31.88
N MET A 115 14.22 28.03 32.23
CA MET A 115 14.86 27.92 33.55
C MET A 115 15.77 29.11 33.86
N GLN A 116 16.56 29.58 32.89
CA GLN A 116 17.42 30.76 33.04
C GLN A 116 16.59 32.03 33.27
N ILE A 117 15.51 32.22 32.51
CA ILE A 117 14.57 33.34 32.69
C ILE A 117 14.00 33.31 34.12
N HIS A 118 13.54 32.14 34.61
CA HIS A 118 13.01 32.01 35.96
C HIS A 118 14.06 32.31 37.03
N ALA A 119 15.30 31.81 36.87
CA ALA A 119 16.40 32.10 37.79
C ALA A 119 16.72 33.60 37.88
N LEU A 120 16.72 34.30 36.75
CA LEU A 120 16.93 35.75 36.69
C LEU A 120 15.77 36.52 37.33
N LEU A 121 14.54 36.06 37.13
CA LEU A 121 13.36 36.67 37.73
C LEU A 121 13.34 36.50 39.25
N ARG A 122 13.75 35.33 39.77
CA ARG A 122 13.96 35.11 41.21
C ARG A 122 15.02 36.04 41.79
N LYS A 123 16.10 36.30 41.04
CA LYS A 123 17.17 37.22 41.47
C LYS A 123 16.67 38.66 41.58
N SER A 124 15.70 39.04 40.75
CA SER A 124 15.10 40.37 40.78
C SER A 124 13.95 40.45 41.79
N ASN A 125 14.31 40.74 43.05
CA ASN A 125 13.34 40.91 44.15
C ASN A 125 12.22 41.93 43.85
N ASN A 126 12.41 42.84 42.87
CA ASN A 126 11.42 43.85 42.52
C ASN A 126 10.49 43.43 41.36
N LEU A 127 10.88 42.49 40.49
CA LEU A 127 10.03 42.07 39.37
C LEU A 127 8.88 41.15 39.82
N ALA A 128 9.05 40.41 40.91
CA ALA A 128 8.04 39.52 41.47
C ALA A 128 7.00 40.23 42.37
N THR A 129 7.14 41.54 42.60
CA THR A 129 6.36 42.25 43.64
C THR A 129 4.93 42.64 43.24
N ASP A 130 4.58 42.59 41.95
CA ASP A 130 3.27 43.09 41.50
C ASP A 130 2.18 42.00 41.36
N CYS A 131 2.37 40.84 41.98
CA CYS A 131 1.35 39.79 42.06
C CYS A 131 0.18 40.17 42.98
N SER A 132 0.42 41.07 43.95
CA SER A 132 -0.57 41.49 44.95
C SER A 132 -1.80 42.21 44.36
N GLY A 133 -1.70 42.67 43.10
CA GLY A 133 -2.82 43.27 42.35
C GLY A 133 -3.89 42.26 41.92
N PHE A 134 -3.55 40.97 41.79
CA PHE A 134 -4.50 39.94 41.38
C PHE A 134 -5.31 39.43 42.56
N ARG A 135 -6.63 39.67 42.51
CA ARG A 135 -7.58 39.32 43.59
C ARG A 135 -8.28 37.97 43.38
N THR A 136 -8.06 37.32 42.25
CA THR A 136 -8.67 36.03 41.92
C THR A 136 -7.60 35.09 41.39
N CYS A 137 -7.78 33.80 41.64
CA CYS A 137 -6.85 32.78 41.18
C CYS A 137 -6.65 32.85 39.66
N LYS A 138 -7.73 32.94 38.86
CA LYS A 138 -7.64 33.02 37.39
C LYS A 138 -6.82 34.22 36.92
N ALA A 139 -6.95 35.37 37.59
CA ALA A 139 -6.15 36.56 37.27
C ALA A 139 -4.68 36.38 37.69
N CYS A 140 -4.44 35.69 38.82
CA CYS A 140 -3.10 35.36 39.30
C CYS A 140 -2.37 34.38 38.37
N ALA A 141 -3.04 33.29 38.02
CA ALA A 141 -2.54 32.24 37.12
C ALA A 141 -2.26 32.75 35.71
N TYR A 142 -2.80 33.92 35.33
CA TYR A 142 -2.48 34.57 34.05
C TYR A 142 -1.05 35.12 34.01
N ASN A 143 -0.42 35.37 35.18
CA ASN A 143 0.96 35.80 35.27
C ASN A 143 1.85 34.61 35.69
N PRO A 144 2.79 34.14 34.84
CA PRO A 144 3.66 33.00 35.14
C PRO A 144 4.70 33.28 36.25
N LEU A 145 4.74 34.50 36.79
CA LEU A 145 5.57 34.89 37.93
C LEU A 145 4.78 35.03 39.22
N CYS A 146 3.52 34.59 39.19
CA CYS A 146 2.67 34.59 40.34
C CYS A 146 2.14 33.18 40.60
N VAL A 147 1.95 32.89 41.88
CA VAL A 147 1.26 31.69 42.35
C VAL A 147 0.08 32.12 43.22
N TRP A 148 -1.02 31.38 43.09
CA TRP A 148 -2.21 31.61 43.91
C TRP A 148 -2.12 30.79 45.18
N CYS A 149 -2.12 31.44 46.33
CA CYS A 149 -2.08 30.77 47.62
C CYS A 149 -3.48 30.31 48.01
N LEU A 150 -3.68 29.00 48.07
CA LEU A 150 -5.00 28.39 48.26
C LEU A 150 -5.59 28.68 49.64
N THR A 151 -4.76 28.72 50.67
CA THR A 151 -5.24 28.90 52.06
C THR A 151 -5.49 30.37 52.33
N GLU A 152 -4.58 31.23 51.90
CA GLU A 152 -4.58 32.66 52.15
C GLU A 152 -5.45 33.43 51.15
N GLN A 153 -5.79 32.81 50.01
CA GLN A 153 -6.55 33.41 48.91
C GLN A 153 -5.91 34.73 48.42
N ILE A 154 -4.59 34.72 48.29
CA ILE A 154 -3.78 35.84 47.79
C ILE A 154 -2.90 35.38 46.64
N CYS A 155 -2.57 36.31 45.75
CA CYS A 155 -1.61 36.10 44.70
C CYS A 155 -0.25 36.64 45.12
N VAL A 156 0.78 35.79 45.13
CA VAL A 156 2.14 36.16 45.53
C VAL A 156 3.13 35.83 44.42
N GLY A 157 4.30 36.46 44.45
CA GLY A 157 5.38 36.14 43.53
C GLY A 157 5.85 34.70 43.69
N GLY A 158 5.90 33.94 42.59
CA GLY A 158 6.28 32.54 42.58
C GLY A 158 6.31 31.96 41.18
N ASP A 159 6.70 30.70 41.07
CA ASP A 159 6.60 29.92 39.83
C ASP A 159 6.16 28.48 40.12
N GLY A 160 6.38 27.56 39.18
CA GLY A 160 6.02 26.15 39.36
C GLY A 160 6.65 25.48 40.58
N ASP A 161 7.81 25.96 41.04
CA ASP A 161 8.47 25.45 42.24
C ASP A 161 7.88 26.03 43.53
N GLY A 162 6.99 27.02 43.42
CA GLY A 162 6.26 27.63 44.52
C GLY A 162 6.52 29.11 44.72
N PRO A 163 6.00 29.68 45.83
CA PRO A 163 6.17 31.09 46.15
C PRO A 163 7.64 31.41 46.44
N PHE A 164 8.17 32.49 45.87
CA PHE A 164 9.58 32.87 46.04
C PHE A 164 9.96 33.19 47.49
N ASN A 165 9.01 33.73 48.26
CA ASN A 165 9.23 34.15 49.65
C ASN A 165 8.57 33.23 50.70
N GLY A 166 8.25 31.98 50.35
CA GLY A 166 7.85 30.96 51.33
C GLY A 166 6.54 31.22 52.08
N GLU A 167 5.64 32.04 51.52
CA GLU A 167 4.44 32.51 52.23
C GLU A 167 3.27 31.51 52.21
N CYS A 168 3.31 30.45 51.39
CA CYS A 168 2.14 29.61 51.13
C CYS A 168 2.49 28.12 51.14
N ALA A 169 1.83 27.35 52.01
CA ALA A 169 2.02 25.90 52.11
C ALA A 169 1.35 25.14 50.96
N TYR A 170 0.24 25.69 50.45
CA TYR A 170 -0.50 25.16 49.30
C TYR A 170 -0.71 26.28 48.30
N TYR A 171 -0.26 26.05 47.07
CA TYR A 171 -0.35 27.04 46.00
C TYR A 171 -0.79 26.38 44.70
N ASP A 172 -1.37 27.19 43.82
CA ASP A 172 -1.59 26.88 42.43
C ASP A 172 -0.66 27.69 41.53
N TYR A 173 -0.12 27.01 40.53
CA TYR A 173 0.68 27.61 39.47
C TYR A 173 0.03 27.32 38.12
N ASN A 174 -0.12 28.35 37.28
CA ASN A 174 -0.69 28.22 35.93
C ASN A 174 -2.06 27.49 35.89
N GLY A 175 -2.84 27.64 36.96
CA GLY A 175 -4.08 26.90 37.19
C GLY A 175 -4.70 27.32 38.53
N CYS A 176 -5.84 26.74 38.85
CA CYS A 176 -6.59 27.04 40.07
C CYS A 176 -7.26 25.78 40.62
N SER A 177 -6.54 25.00 41.42
CA SER A 177 -7.03 23.78 42.07
C SER A 177 -7.73 24.12 43.39
N GLY A 178 -8.91 24.73 43.31
CA GLY A 178 -9.71 24.99 44.52
C GLY A 178 -10.83 26.00 44.38
N THR A 179 -10.82 26.80 43.32
CA THR A 179 -12.01 27.56 42.91
C THR A 179 -12.87 26.59 42.10
N GLY A 180 -13.85 25.95 42.74
CA GLY A 180 -14.72 24.96 42.12
C GLY A 180 -15.18 25.28 40.70
N CYS A 181 -15.65 24.27 39.98
CA CYS A 181 -15.90 24.27 38.53
C CYS A 181 -16.67 25.47 37.95
N LYS A 182 -17.43 26.20 38.76
CA LYS A 182 -18.13 27.45 38.39
C LYS A 182 -17.24 28.54 37.77
N GLN A 183 -15.92 28.46 37.93
CA GLN A 183 -14.98 29.40 37.32
C GLN A 183 -14.79 29.23 35.80
N TYR A 184 -15.15 28.05 35.26
CA TYR A 184 -15.03 27.77 33.83
C TYR A 184 -16.25 28.27 33.09
N ASP A 185 -16.01 29.18 32.15
CA ASP A 185 -17.01 29.88 31.33
C ASP A 185 -17.15 29.30 29.92
N THR A 186 -16.32 28.32 29.56
CA THR A 186 -16.42 27.57 28.31
C THR A 186 -16.44 26.07 28.57
N CYS A 187 -17.10 25.33 27.67
CA CYS A 187 -17.17 23.87 27.77
C CYS A 187 -15.77 23.26 27.73
N GLU A 188 -14.91 23.73 26.83
CA GLU A 188 -13.57 23.16 26.64
C GLU A 188 -12.69 23.37 27.87
N THR A 189 -12.76 24.54 28.53
CA THR A 189 -12.01 24.79 29.77
C THR A 189 -12.60 24.01 30.95
N CYS A 190 -13.92 23.81 30.98
CA CYS A 190 -14.61 23.02 31.99
C CYS A 190 -14.23 21.53 31.93
N LEU A 191 -14.22 20.94 30.73
CA LEU A 191 -13.83 19.53 30.55
C LEU A 191 -12.31 19.29 30.71
N GLY A 192 -11.52 20.36 30.75
CA GLY A 192 -10.09 20.27 31.07
C GLY A 192 -9.83 19.83 32.52
N ASP A 193 -10.78 20.02 33.42
CA ASP A 193 -10.71 19.57 34.81
C ASP A 193 -11.54 18.29 35.00
N LEU A 194 -10.88 17.23 35.48
CA LEU A 194 -11.48 15.91 35.70
C LEU A 194 -12.51 15.85 36.83
N GLN A 195 -12.66 16.92 37.61
CA GLN A 195 -13.68 17.05 38.66
C GLN A 195 -14.88 17.89 38.21
N CYS A 196 -14.88 18.35 36.96
CA CYS A 196 -15.83 19.31 36.43
C CYS A 196 -16.57 18.80 35.22
N GLY A 197 -17.84 19.18 35.12
CA GLY A 197 -18.63 18.92 33.92
C GLY A 197 -19.45 20.12 33.48
N TRP A 198 -19.69 20.17 32.17
CA TRP A 198 -20.33 21.28 31.50
C TRP A 198 -21.83 21.04 31.35
N CYS A 199 -22.65 21.98 31.81
CA CYS A 199 -24.09 21.94 31.64
C CYS A 199 -24.54 22.72 30.41
N MET A 200 -24.89 22.01 29.34
CA MET A 200 -25.29 22.63 28.06
C MET A 200 -26.59 23.45 28.17
N ASN A 201 -27.55 23.03 29.00
CA ASN A 201 -28.83 23.72 29.16
C ASN A 201 -28.71 25.08 29.88
N GLY A 202 -27.57 25.34 30.53
CA GLY A 202 -27.33 26.60 31.23
C GLY A 202 -26.07 27.35 30.78
N GLY A 203 -25.19 26.70 30.02
CA GLY A 203 -23.91 27.28 29.61
C GLY A 203 -23.00 27.60 30.80
N TYR A 204 -23.00 26.74 31.83
CA TYR A 204 -22.15 26.90 33.00
C TYR A 204 -21.50 25.57 33.39
N CYS A 205 -20.34 25.67 34.04
CA CYS A 205 -19.60 24.54 34.56
C CYS A 205 -19.93 24.32 36.05
N LEU A 206 -19.95 23.06 36.48
CA LEU A 206 -20.28 22.67 37.84
C LEU A 206 -19.46 21.43 38.26
N GLU A 207 -19.29 21.27 39.56
CA GLU A 207 -18.63 20.10 40.14
C GLU A 207 -19.52 18.89 39.93
N GLY A 208 -18.94 17.84 39.36
CA GLY A 208 -19.69 16.64 39.03
C GLY A 208 -18.84 15.63 38.27
N ASN A 209 -19.33 14.40 38.22
CA ASN A 209 -18.72 13.27 37.54
C ASN A 209 -19.80 12.48 36.77
N GLU A 210 -19.46 11.29 36.25
CA GLU A 210 -20.42 10.45 35.53
C GLU A 210 -21.65 10.01 36.34
N LEU A 211 -21.57 10.02 37.68
CA LEU A 211 -22.62 9.58 38.59
C LEU A 211 -23.37 10.76 39.25
N ASP A 212 -22.68 11.87 39.47
CA ASP A 212 -23.23 13.08 40.07
C ASP A 212 -23.11 14.25 39.10
N THR A 213 -24.22 14.60 38.44
CA THR A 213 -24.29 15.74 37.52
C THR A 213 -24.69 17.03 38.23
N GLY A 214 -24.65 17.04 39.58
CA GLY A 214 -25.06 18.17 40.40
C GLY A 214 -26.48 18.62 40.09
N SER A 215 -26.66 19.92 39.81
CA SER A 215 -27.95 20.49 39.42
C SER A 215 -28.26 20.40 37.92
N CYS A 216 -27.37 19.83 37.10
CA CYS A 216 -27.58 19.72 35.67
C CYS A 216 -28.30 18.42 35.31
N ASP A 217 -29.21 18.50 34.34
CA ASP A 217 -29.84 17.32 33.75
C ASP A 217 -28.79 16.49 33.00
N ILE A 218 -28.71 15.19 33.31
CA ILE A 218 -27.76 14.24 32.73
C ILE A 218 -27.78 14.22 31.20
N SER A 219 -28.91 14.58 30.59
CA SER A 219 -29.06 14.68 29.13
C SER A 219 -28.17 15.76 28.53
N PHE A 220 -27.89 16.82 29.29
CA PHE A 220 -27.16 18.02 28.88
C PHE A 220 -25.80 18.17 29.57
N PHE A 221 -25.43 17.22 30.41
CA PHE A 221 -24.16 17.22 31.12
C PHE A 221 -23.07 16.52 30.29
N PHE A 222 -21.93 17.21 30.13
CA PHE A 222 -20.74 16.71 29.45
C PHE A 222 -19.61 16.59 30.47
N HIS A 223 -18.83 15.51 30.40
CA HIS A 223 -17.74 15.21 31.33
C HIS A 223 -16.74 14.28 30.65
N THR A 224 -15.45 14.43 30.93
CA THR A 224 -14.34 13.73 30.25
C THR A 224 -14.43 12.20 30.36
N ASN A 225 -15.02 11.69 31.45
CA ASN A 225 -15.23 10.25 31.67
C ASN A 225 -16.60 9.72 31.20
N PHE A 226 -17.46 10.56 30.61
CA PHE A 226 -18.80 10.15 30.19
C PHE A 226 -18.79 9.66 28.73
N PRO A 227 -19.01 8.35 28.44
CA PRO A 227 -18.90 7.83 27.09
C PRO A 227 -19.87 8.52 26.12
N GLY A 228 -19.34 9.09 25.04
CA GLY A 228 -20.12 9.83 24.04
C GLY A 228 -20.55 11.25 24.47
N LYS A 229 -20.11 11.72 25.64
CA LYS A 229 -20.25 13.11 26.12
C LYS A 229 -18.95 13.66 26.71
N ASP A 230 -17.84 13.08 26.30
CA ASP A 230 -16.45 13.44 26.62
C ASP A 230 -15.94 14.61 25.77
N THR A 231 -16.69 14.98 24.73
CA THR A 231 -16.36 16.06 23.81
C THR A 231 -17.44 17.14 23.82
N CYS A 232 -17.00 18.39 23.89
CA CYS A 232 -17.90 19.52 23.78
C CYS A 232 -18.65 19.48 22.45
N PRO A 233 -19.99 19.62 22.45
CA PRO A 233 -20.76 19.67 21.22
C PRO A 233 -20.23 20.83 20.38
N ALA A 234 -19.96 20.58 19.10
CA ALA A 234 -19.40 21.57 18.19
C ALA A 234 -20.36 22.75 18.04
N MET A 235 -20.28 23.70 18.97
CA MET A 235 -20.83 25.02 18.78
C MET A 235 -20.17 25.54 17.51
N LYS A 236 -20.97 26.00 16.54
CA LYS A 236 -20.47 26.51 15.25
C LYS A 236 -19.36 27.52 15.55
N LYS A 237 -18.11 27.06 15.45
CA LYS A 237 -16.95 27.81 15.88
C LYS A 237 -16.92 29.05 14.98
N LYS A 238 -17.24 30.23 15.53
CA LYS A 238 -16.60 31.45 15.02
C LYS A 238 -15.12 31.10 15.06
N LYS A 239 -14.43 31.14 13.92
CA LYS A 239 -13.01 30.84 13.81
C LYS A 239 -12.28 31.54 14.95
N LEU A 240 -12.00 30.79 16.02
CA LEU A 240 -11.14 31.25 17.08
C LEU A 240 -9.72 31.27 16.49
N PRO A 241 -8.93 32.30 16.77
CA PRO A 241 -7.54 32.34 16.34
C PRO A 241 -6.84 31.06 16.76
N LYS A 242 -6.02 30.52 15.85
CA LYS A 242 -5.07 29.45 16.12
C LYS A 242 -4.37 29.74 17.44
N TYR A 243 -4.23 28.72 18.28
CA TYR A 243 -3.42 28.72 19.50
C TYR A 243 -2.05 29.41 19.25
N GLU A 244 -1.96 30.70 19.55
CA GLU A 244 -0.84 31.26 20.28
C GLU A 244 -1.05 30.74 21.71
N ASN A 245 -0.06 30.05 22.29
CA ASN A 245 0.25 30.07 23.73
C ASN A 245 1.35 29.07 24.09
N PHE A 246 2.55 29.31 23.56
CA PHE A 246 3.58 29.69 24.51
C PHE A 246 3.39 31.19 24.70
N ASP A 247 2.51 31.59 25.62
CA ASP A 247 2.44 32.96 26.09
C ASP A 247 3.73 33.18 26.88
N ILE A 248 4.84 33.36 26.16
CA ILE A 248 5.98 34.11 26.66
C ILE A 248 5.35 35.47 26.93
N TYR A 249 4.98 35.71 28.17
CA TYR A 249 4.29 36.92 28.59
C TYR A 249 5.22 38.11 28.34
N ILE A 250 5.15 38.69 27.13
CA ILE A 250 5.78 39.95 26.77
C ILE A 250 4.82 41.03 27.26
N ASN A 251 4.64 41.18 28.58
CA ASN A 251 4.06 42.41 29.07
C ASN A 251 5.07 43.52 28.79
N GLY A 252 4.76 44.26 27.72
CA GLY A 252 5.56 45.34 27.18
C GLY A 252 5.58 46.52 28.15
N ASN A 253 6.66 46.63 28.90
CA ASN A 253 7.61 47.73 28.84
C ASN A 253 8.63 47.44 29.94
N PRO A 254 9.94 47.49 29.67
CA PRO A 254 10.90 47.60 30.76
C PRO A 254 10.49 48.85 31.55
N THR A 255 9.98 48.63 32.75
CA THR A 255 9.89 49.69 33.74
C THR A 255 11.29 50.27 33.80
N SER A 256 11.43 51.59 33.61
CA SER A 256 12.72 52.26 33.74
C SER A 256 13.14 52.16 35.20
N SER A 257 13.67 51.00 35.58
CA SER A 257 14.12 50.74 36.92
C SER A 257 15.25 51.73 37.19
N ILE A 258 15.15 52.42 38.32
CA ILE A 258 16.18 53.35 38.77
C ILE A 258 17.44 52.56 39.18
N ASP A 259 17.29 51.27 39.48
CA ASP A 259 18.36 50.39 39.86
C ASP A 259 19.04 49.73 38.64
N LYS A 260 20.34 49.98 38.52
CA LYS A 260 21.18 49.50 37.40
C LYS A 260 21.31 47.98 37.37
N GLU A 261 21.24 47.31 38.52
CA GLU A 261 21.28 45.83 38.56
C GLU A 261 20.00 45.24 37.95
N THR A 262 18.85 45.78 38.32
CA THR A 262 17.55 45.42 37.75
C THR A 262 17.51 45.64 36.24
N GLU A 263 18.02 46.79 35.74
CA GLU A 263 18.09 47.07 34.29
C GLU A 263 18.91 46.03 33.52
N ASN A 264 20.02 45.55 34.10
CA ASN A 264 20.84 44.52 33.46
C ASN A 264 20.12 43.17 33.42
N ILE A 265 19.42 42.79 34.51
CA ILE A 265 18.62 41.56 34.55
C ILE A 265 17.48 41.62 33.53
N GLU A 266 16.77 42.75 33.44
CA GLU A 266 15.71 42.94 32.43
C GLU A 266 16.25 42.79 31.00
N ARG A 267 17.43 43.34 30.71
CA ARG A 267 18.08 43.21 29.39
C ARG A 267 18.40 41.75 29.06
N GLU A 268 18.91 40.99 30.02
CA GLU A 268 19.24 39.57 29.85
C GLU A 268 17.97 38.73 29.64
N ILE A 269 16.90 39.00 30.38
CA ILE A 269 15.60 38.35 30.18
C ILE A 269 15.05 38.63 28.77
N ILE A 270 15.16 39.87 28.28
CA ILE A 270 14.72 40.23 26.93
C ILE A 270 15.54 39.45 25.88
N GLU A 271 16.85 39.32 26.05
CA GLU A 271 17.71 38.53 25.17
C GLU A 271 17.29 37.06 25.14
N LEU A 272 17.09 36.45 26.31
CA LEU A 272 16.65 35.06 26.44
C LEU A 272 15.26 34.83 25.81
N ARG A 273 14.32 35.76 26.00
CA ARG A 273 12.98 35.70 25.35
C ARG A 273 13.07 35.78 23.84
N ASN A 274 13.94 36.65 23.30
CA ASN A 274 14.17 36.71 21.86
C ASN A 274 14.75 35.41 21.32
N ARG A 275 15.68 34.78 22.05
CA ARG A 275 16.23 33.47 21.69
C ARG A 275 15.16 32.38 21.73
N ALA A 276 14.32 32.34 22.78
CA ALA A 276 13.20 31.42 22.88
C ALA A 276 12.23 31.53 21.70
N ARG A 277 11.91 32.77 21.26
CA ARG A 277 11.06 33.00 20.08
C ARG A 277 11.66 32.37 18.81
N VAL A 278 12.95 32.55 18.56
CA VAL A 278 13.62 31.96 17.39
C VAL A 278 13.55 30.43 17.43
N ILE A 279 13.76 29.82 18.59
CA ILE A 279 13.67 28.36 18.75
C ILE A 279 12.25 27.84 18.48
N VAL A 280 11.22 28.56 18.94
CA VAL A 280 9.82 28.21 18.65
C VAL A 280 9.54 28.26 17.15
N GLU A 281 10.02 29.29 16.45
CA GLU A 281 9.92 29.39 14.98
C GLU A 281 10.64 28.21 14.28
N GLU A 282 11.83 27.83 14.74
CA GLU A 282 12.59 26.67 14.24
C GLU A 282 11.83 25.35 14.45
N ILE A 283 11.22 25.15 15.63
CA ILE A 283 10.39 23.96 15.93
C ILE A 283 9.19 23.90 14.98
N GLU A 284 8.53 25.02 14.72
CA GLU A 284 7.41 25.05 13.76
C GLU A 284 7.87 24.71 12.34
N GLU A 285 9.03 25.20 11.91
CA GLU A 285 9.61 24.87 10.61
C GLU A 285 9.93 23.38 10.49
N LEU A 286 10.55 22.79 11.52
CA LEU A 286 10.83 21.36 11.59
C LEU A 286 9.55 20.53 11.54
N ASN A 287 8.48 20.96 12.22
CA ASN A 287 7.17 20.28 12.14
C ASN A 287 6.55 20.36 10.74
N ARG A 288 6.70 21.49 10.03
CA ARG A 288 6.28 21.60 8.62
C ARG A 288 7.09 20.67 7.73
N ALA A 289 8.41 20.62 7.91
CA ALA A 289 9.29 19.71 7.16
C ALA A 289 8.93 18.24 7.41
N LYS A 290 8.65 17.86 8.67
CA LYS A 290 8.16 16.53 9.03
C LYS A 290 6.88 16.18 8.26
N ALA A 291 5.90 17.08 8.25
CA ALA A 291 4.63 16.85 7.56
C ALA A 291 4.83 16.68 6.05
N GLN A 292 5.73 17.45 5.43
CA GLN A 292 6.07 17.30 4.01
C GLN A 292 6.69 15.94 3.71
N VAL A 293 7.64 15.47 4.52
CA VAL A 293 8.26 14.14 4.36
C VAL A 293 7.23 13.02 4.44
N ILE A 294 6.28 13.12 5.36
CA ILE A 294 5.19 12.14 5.50
C ILE A 294 4.28 12.17 4.27
N GLN A 295 3.90 13.37 3.81
CA GLN A 295 3.06 13.53 2.62
C GLN A 295 3.73 12.96 1.36
N GLU A 296 5.00 13.29 1.11
CA GLU A 296 5.75 12.78 -0.04
C GLU A 296 5.92 11.25 0.02
N MET A 297 6.04 10.69 1.23
CA MET A 297 6.05 9.23 1.41
C MET A 297 4.70 8.60 1.06
N GLU A 298 3.58 9.24 1.42
CA GLU A 298 2.24 8.75 1.07
C GLU A 298 1.99 8.83 -0.43
N GLU A 299 2.32 9.96 -1.07
CA GLU A 299 2.24 10.13 -2.52
C GLU A 299 3.16 9.13 -3.26
N GLY A 300 4.34 8.84 -2.71
CA GLY A 300 5.27 7.85 -3.25
C GLY A 300 4.76 6.41 -3.21
N LYS A 301 3.83 6.08 -2.30
CA LYS A 301 3.19 4.75 -2.22
C LYS A 301 2.11 4.54 -3.28
N GLU A 302 1.56 5.62 -3.84
CA GLU A 302 0.50 5.56 -4.85
C GLU A 302 1.04 5.33 -6.28
N ILE A 303 2.36 5.25 -6.45
CA ILE A 303 2.96 4.95 -7.75
C ILE A 303 2.70 3.48 -8.09
N GLU A 304 1.58 3.21 -8.76
CA GLU A 304 1.30 1.90 -9.35
C GLU A 304 2.37 1.62 -10.41
N MET A 305 3.13 0.53 -10.22
CA MET A 305 3.98 0.03 -11.30
C MET A 305 3.06 -0.39 -12.45
N PRO A 306 3.28 0.13 -13.68
CA PRO A 306 2.44 -0.27 -14.81
C PRO A 306 2.60 -1.76 -15.05
N ASP A 307 1.47 -2.45 -15.24
CA ASP A 307 1.47 -3.83 -15.70
C ASP A 307 2.17 -3.88 -17.07
N ILE A 308 3.36 -4.49 -17.12
CA ILE A 308 4.05 -4.73 -18.38
C ILE A 308 3.34 -5.88 -19.09
N ILE A 309 2.35 -5.52 -19.90
CA ILE A 309 1.71 -6.46 -20.82
C ILE A 309 2.69 -6.69 -21.97
N ILE A 310 3.42 -7.81 -21.95
CA ILE A 310 4.17 -8.26 -23.12
C ILE A 310 3.13 -8.80 -24.11
N PRO A 311 2.85 -8.12 -25.24
CA PRO A 311 1.90 -8.64 -26.20
C PRO A 311 2.42 -9.98 -26.73
N PHE A 312 1.56 -11.01 -26.73
CA PHE A 312 1.89 -12.31 -27.32
C PHE A 312 2.16 -12.15 -28.82
N PHE A 313 3.43 -12.07 -29.22
CA PHE A 313 3.85 -11.94 -30.62
C PHE A 313 3.57 -13.21 -31.46
N ASN A 314 3.14 -14.31 -30.84
CA ASN A 314 2.98 -15.60 -31.50
C ASN A 314 1.64 -15.79 -32.25
N LYS A 315 0.69 -14.85 -32.19
CA LYS A 315 -0.62 -15.01 -32.87
C LYS A 315 -0.52 -15.24 -34.38
N GLY A 316 0.57 -14.83 -35.03
CA GLY A 316 0.82 -15.08 -36.45
C GLY A 316 1.62 -16.34 -36.77
N LEU A 317 2.40 -16.84 -35.81
CA LEU A 317 3.33 -17.95 -36.04
C LEU A 317 2.59 -19.27 -36.16
N TRP A 318 1.60 -19.50 -35.30
CA TRP A 318 0.75 -20.70 -35.33
C TRP A 318 0.07 -20.90 -36.67
N ARG A 319 -0.50 -19.84 -37.26
CA ARG A 319 -1.09 -19.93 -38.61
C ARG A 319 -0.07 -20.35 -39.66
N LYS A 320 1.17 -19.87 -39.59
CA LYS A 320 2.22 -20.26 -40.55
C LYS A 320 2.61 -21.72 -40.37
N VAL A 321 2.77 -22.19 -39.13
CA VAL A 321 3.05 -23.60 -38.83
C VAL A 321 1.93 -24.49 -39.34
N GLU A 322 0.67 -24.13 -39.08
CA GLU A 322 -0.51 -24.87 -39.53
C GLU A 322 -0.62 -24.87 -41.06
N THR A 323 -0.26 -23.76 -41.71
CA THR A 323 -0.20 -23.67 -43.18
C THR A 323 0.88 -24.60 -43.74
N PHE A 324 2.10 -24.59 -43.19
CA PHE A 324 3.18 -25.46 -43.64
C PHE A 324 2.89 -26.94 -43.37
N ALA A 325 2.29 -27.28 -42.23
CA ALA A 325 1.88 -28.65 -41.93
C ALA A 325 0.84 -29.16 -42.94
N ARG A 326 -0.08 -28.29 -43.36
CA ARG A 326 -1.05 -28.63 -44.41
C ARG A 326 -0.38 -28.80 -45.78
N GLU A 327 0.49 -27.88 -46.18
CA GLU A 327 1.24 -27.97 -47.46
C GLU A 327 2.12 -29.23 -47.51
N GLU A 328 2.78 -29.60 -46.41
CA GLU A 328 3.58 -30.83 -46.33
C GLU A 328 2.69 -32.10 -46.42
N ASN A 329 1.53 -32.10 -45.76
CA ASN A 329 0.58 -33.21 -45.86
C ASN A 329 0.01 -33.35 -47.27
N GLU A 330 -0.37 -32.26 -47.93
CA GLU A 330 -0.85 -32.27 -49.32
C GLU A 330 0.24 -32.80 -50.27
N SER A 331 1.49 -32.35 -50.12
CA SER A 331 2.62 -32.85 -50.91
C SER A 331 2.89 -34.34 -50.66
N ASN A 332 2.83 -34.80 -49.41
CA ASN A 332 3.02 -36.21 -49.07
C ASN A 332 1.87 -37.08 -49.60
N GLU A 333 0.64 -36.60 -49.56
CA GLU A 333 -0.53 -37.31 -50.09
C GLU A 333 -0.45 -37.45 -51.62
N GLU A 334 0.01 -36.40 -52.32
CA GLU A 334 0.31 -36.46 -53.76
C GLU A 334 1.41 -37.49 -54.08
N GLU A 335 2.50 -37.52 -53.32
CA GLU A 335 3.59 -38.49 -53.51
C GLU A 335 3.13 -39.93 -53.23
N VAL A 336 2.36 -40.15 -52.16
CA VAL A 336 1.78 -41.46 -51.83
C VAL A 336 0.82 -41.90 -52.94
N ASN A 337 -0.06 -41.02 -53.39
CA ASN A 337 -1.00 -41.34 -54.47
C ASN A 337 -0.25 -41.68 -55.78
N SER A 338 0.78 -40.91 -56.14
CA SER A 338 1.65 -41.21 -57.30
C SER A 338 2.31 -42.59 -57.17
N ASN A 339 2.93 -42.88 -56.02
CA ASN A 339 3.59 -44.16 -55.77
C ASN A 339 2.59 -45.32 -55.78
N THR A 340 1.37 -45.10 -55.28
CA THR A 340 0.30 -46.11 -55.27
C THR A 340 -0.21 -46.40 -56.69
N GLU A 341 -0.32 -45.37 -57.53
CA GLU A 341 -0.71 -45.49 -58.93
C GLU A 341 0.34 -46.27 -59.74
N ASP A 342 1.62 -45.96 -59.53
CA ASP A 342 2.74 -46.67 -60.16
C ASP A 342 2.84 -48.12 -59.69
N LEU A 343 2.60 -48.38 -58.40
CA LEU A 343 2.53 -49.73 -57.85
C LEU A 343 1.36 -50.53 -58.44
N LYS A 344 0.19 -49.92 -58.61
CA LYS A 344 -0.96 -50.56 -59.30
C LYS A 344 -0.62 -50.96 -60.72
N LYS A 345 -0.05 -50.04 -61.52
CA LYS A 345 0.38 -50.34 -62.90
C LYS A 345 1.40 -51.47 -62.96
N TYR A 346 2.34 -51.50 -62.00
CA TYR A 346 3.31 -52.57 -61.88
C TYR A 346 2.65 -53.93 -61.58
N ILE A 347 1.70 -53.97 -60.64
CA ILE A 347 0.95 -55.18 -60.27
C ILE A 347 0.13 -55.69 -61.46
N GLU A 348 -0.62 -54.81 -62.16
CA GLU A 348 -1.41 -55.18 -63.33
C GLU A 348 -0.54 -55.76 -64.46
N LYS A 349 0.61 -55.14 -64.72
CA LYS A 349 1.59 -55.66 -65.69
C LYS A 349 2.08 -57.06 -65.29
N LYS A 350 2.42 -57.28 -64.02
CA LYS A 350 2.87 -58.58 -63.51
C LYS A 350 1.78 -59.64 -63.55
N GLN A 351 0.53 -59.28 -63.27
CA GLN A 351 -0.62 -60.17 -63.41
C GLN A 351 -0.83 -60.58 -64.87
N LYS A 352 -0.74 -59.64 -65.82
CA LYS A 352 -0.86 -59.93 -67.25
C LYS A 352 0.26 -60.85 -67.75
N GLU A 353 1.52 -60.57 -67.38
CA GLU A 353 2.67 -61.45 -67.67
C GLU A 353 2.44 -62.87 -67.11
N ALA A 354 1.90 -63.00 -65.90
CA ALA A 354 1.60 -64.29 -65.29
C ALA A 354 0.48 -65.05 -66.02
N ILE A 355 -0.60 -64.35 -66.43
CA ILE A 355 -1.71 -64.93 -67.21
C ILE A 355 -1.18 -65.45 -68.55
N GLU A 356 -0.47 -64.62 -69.33
CA GLU A 356 0.09 -65.02 -70.63
C GLU A 356 1.05 -66.22 -70.51
N ASN A 357 1.87 -66.25 -69.45
CA ASN A 357 2.77 -67.37 -69.20
C ASN A 357 2.01 -68.65 -68.81
N SER A 358 0.90 -68.52 -68.07
CA SER A 358 0.03 -69.66 -67.72
C SER A 358 -0.71 -70.21 -68.93
N GLU A 359 -1.22 -69.36 -69.83
CA GLU A 359 -1.88 -69.76 -71.08
C GLU A 359 -0.92 -70.49 -72.01
N ARG A 360 0.31 -69.99 -72.14
CA ARG A 360 1.37 -70.65 -72.91
C ARG A 360 1.65 -72.06 -72.35
N LYS A 361 1.71 -72.19 -71.03
CA LYS A 361 1.93 -73.48 -70.36
C LYS A 361 0.76 -74.46 -70.55
N ILE A 362 -0.49 -73.98 -70.57
CA ILE A 362 -1.69 -74.79 -70.87
C ILE A 362 -1.67 -75.28 -72.33
N LEU A 363 -1.31 -74.43 -73.28
CA LEU A 363 -1.16 -74.81 -74.68
C LEU A 363 -0.07 -75.87 -74.87
N GLU A 364 1.04 -75.78 -74.15
CA GLU A 364 2.08 -76.82 -74.15
C GLU A 364 1.60 -78.15 -73.54
N THR A 365 0.66 -78.13 -72.60
CA THR A 365 0.11 -79.36 -71.99
C THR A 365 -1.05 -79.98 -72.79
N HIS A 366 -1.73 -79.25 -73.68
CA HIS A 366 -2.86 -79.75 -74.48
C HIS A 366 -2.49 -80.36 -75.85
N VAL A 367 -1.20 -80.40 -76.22
CA VAL A 367 -0.74 -81.10 -77.44
C VAL A 367 -0.51 -82.60 -77.21
N VAL A 368 -0.64 -83.10 -75.98
CA VAL A 368 -0.46 -84.53 -75.66
C VAL A 368 -1.60 -85.04 -74.77
N ALA A 369 -2.81 -85.22 -75.31
CA ALA A 369 -3.72 -86.32 -74.92
C ALA A 369 -5.10 -86.21 -75.57
N ALA A 370 -5.45 -87.22 -76.37
CA ALA A 370 -6.79 -87.79 -76.43
C ALA A 370 -6.65 -89.28 -76.83
N PRO A 371 -7.58 -90.18 -76.50
CA PRO A 371 -8.52 -90.19 -75.37
C PRO A 371 -8.60 -91.59 -74.69
N SER A 372 -9.26 -91.70 -73.53
CA SER A 372 -10.06 -92.89 -73.27
C SER A 372 -11.21 -92.64 -72.29
N VAL A 373 -12.30 -93.31 -72.62
CA VAL A 373 -13.66 -93.26 -72.09
C VAL A 373 -13.74 -94.02 -70.76
N VAL A 374 -14.63 -93.62 -69.84
CA VAL A 374 -15.60 -94.44 -69.09
C VAL A 374 -16.06 -93.68 -67.83
N GLY A 375 -17.33 -93.25 -67.86
CA GLY A 375 -18.36 -93.54 -66.86
C GLY A 375 -18.19 -93.15 -65.38
N ILE A 376 -19.30 -92.64 -64.83
CA ILE A 376 -19.98 -93.04 -63.58
C ILE A 376 -20.41 -91.83 -62.72
N ASN A 377 -21.74 -91.72 -62.64
CA ASN A 377 -22.64 -91.28 -61.57
C ASN A 377 -22.76 -89.82 -61.07
N ALA A 378 -24.01 -89.38 -61.27
CA ALA A 378 -24.86 -88.53 -60.46
C ALA A 378 -24.76 -88.71 -58.93
N GLU A 379 -24.88 -87.59 -58.21
CA GLU A 379 -25.68 -87.33 -56.99
C GLU A 379 -25.49 -85.83 -56.68
N ALA A 380 -26.46 -84.94 -56.94
CA ALA A 380 -27.69 -84.68 -56.19
C ALA A 380 -27.46 -84.18 -54.75
N GLU A 381 -28.28 -83.19 -54.37
CA GLU A 381 -28.40 -82.54 -53.05
C GLU A 381 -27.47 -81.35 -52.78
N LYS A 382 -27.90 -80.27 -52.14
CA LYS A 382 -29.19 -79.61 -51.81
C LYS A 382 -28.76 -78.40 -50.97
N THR A 383 -29.68 -77.47 -50.77
CA THR A 383 -29.71 -76.51 -49.63
C THR A 383 -28.57 -75.46 -49.59
N GLY A 384 -28.81 -74.20 -49.25
CA GLY A 384 -29.99 -73.56 -48.73
C GLY A 384 -29.71 -72.08 -48.54
N ARG A 385 -30.78 -71.32 -48.80
CA ARG A 385 -31.06 -69.93 -48.44
C ARG A 385 -30.46 -69.43 -47.11
N ARG A 386 -30.37 -68.09 -47.07
CA ARG A 386 -30.78 -67.16 -45.99
C ARG A 386 -29.77 -66.79 -44.89
N ASN A 387 -29.48 -65.49 -44.85
CA ASN A 387 -29.74 -64.49 -43.77
C ASN A 387 -28.55 -63.53 -43.73
N GLN A 388 -28.70 -62.22 -43.97
CA GLN A 388 -29.51 -61.23 -43.27
C GLN A 388 -29.11 -61.06 -41.79
N ASN A 389 -28.41 -59.95 -41.56
CA ASN A 389 -28.42 -59.08 -40.37
C ASN A 389 -27.78 -59.53 -39.04
N ARG A 390 -27.07 -58.53 -38.50
CA ARG A 390 -27.03 -58.08 -37.09
C ARG A 390 -25.96 -58.71 -36.20
N GLY A 391 -25.18 -57.83 -35.58
CA GLY A 391 -24.25 -58.14 -34.50
C GLY A 391 -23.45 -56.92 -34.09
N GLU A 392 -24.11 -55.97 -33.43
CA GLU A 392 -23.46 -55.10 -32.44
C GLU A 392 -22.92 -55.95 -31.27
N GLN A 393 -22.07 -55.31 -30.47
CA GLN A 393 -21.68 -55.60 -29.09
C GLN A 393 -20.38 -56.36 -28.81
N GLU A 394 -19.49 -55.59 -28.17
CA GLU A 394 -18.80 -55.88 -26.90
C GLU A 394 -17.75 -56.99 -26.88
N ILE A 395 -16.48 -56.58 -26.79
CA ILE A 395 -15.52 -57.24 -25.89
C ILE A 395 -14.68 -56.18 -25.16
N TYR A 396 -14.76 -56.27 -23.84
CA TYR A 396 -13.90 -55.68 -22.79
C TYR A 396 -12.41 -55.99 -22.99
N GLN A 397 -11.53 -55.01 -22.76
CA GLN A 397 -10.74 -54.89 -21.52
C GLN A 397 -9.96 -53.58 -21.47
#